data_AF-A0A7S0C024-F1
#
_entry.id   AF-A0A7S0C024-F1
#
_cell.length_a   1.000
_cell.length_b   1.000
_cell.length_c   1.000
_cell.angle_alpha   90.00
_cell.angle_beta   90.00
_cell.angle_gamma   90.00
#
_symmetry.space_group_name_H-M   'P 1'
#
loop_
_entity.id
_entity.type
_entity.pdbx_description
1 polymer ?
#
loop_
_entity_poly.entity_id
_entity_poly.type
_entity_poly.pdbx_seq_one_letter_code
_entity_poly.pdbx_strand_id
1 'polypeptide(L)'
;DHDQTEDLANESEPKPKPSRTKTSLRTQMVRLRQEYGLDNEHTTPQFNETVAEFYARTSEYWMKQVEMAAHSGESATTATTTTTHVNVNAPLSAKETKKLGFGMARERFDAVQPILDKWKELVEQQQCAEGTEDVKMISKEKKDRVGKSSTAWKEERRHKDEKKKKKKKK
;
A
#
# COMPACT_ATOMS: atom_id res chain seq x y z
N ASP A 1 -48.32 28.48 45.76
CA ASP A 1 -48.94 28.11 44.48
C ASP A 1 -48.03 28.36 43.30
N HIS A 2 -47.81 27.30 42.52
CA HIS A 2 -47.24 27.22 41.15
C HIS A 2 -45.73 27.54 41.01
N ASP A 3 -44.80 26.59 40.89
CA ASP A 3 -44.64 25.40 40.00
C ASP A 3 -44.27 25.74 38.55
N GLN A 4 -43.34 24.93 38.01
CA GLN A 4 -42.80 24.77 36.64
C GLN A 4 -41.35 25.26 36.45
N THR A 5 -40.31 24.41 36.55
CA THR A 5 -39.82 23.35 35.61
C THR A 5 -39.49 23.85 34.21
N GLU A 6 -38.20 24.04 33.92
CA GLU A 6 -37.65 23.84 32.57
C GLU A 6 -36.26 23.18 32.73
N ASP A 7 -36.31 21.85 32.62
CA ASP A 7 -35.20 20.96 32.30
C ASP A 7 -34.52 21.42 31.02
N LEU A 8 -33.25 21.81 31.08
CA LEU A 8 -32.37 21.84 29.93
C LEU A 8 -31.08 21.09 30.26
N ALA A 9 -31.26 19.78 30.48
CA ALA A 9 -30.23 18.79 30.24
C ALA A 9 -29.80 18.88 28.77
N ASN A 10 -28.77 19.68 28.52
CA ASN A 10 -28.05 19.71 27.24
C ASN A 10 -27.25 18.41 27.14
N GLU A 11 -27.95 17.37 26.69
CA GLU A 11 -27.43 16.07 26.26
C GLU A 11 -26.46 16.31 25.10
N SER A 12 -25.21 16.62 25.47
CA SER A 12 -24.11 16.70 24.52
C SER A 12 -23.81 15.29 23.98
N GLU A 13 -24.47 14.95 22.88
CA GLU A 13 -24.17 13.77 22.09
C GLU A 13 -22.65 13.67 21.86
N PRO A 14 -22.00 12.55 22.20
CA PRO A 14 -20.58 12.35 21.93
C PRO A 14 -20.38 12.27 20.42
N LYS A 15 -19.93 13.39 19.82
CA LYS A 15 -19.56 13.44 18.40
C LYS A 15 -18.64 12.26 18.07
N PRO A 16 -18.94 11.45 17.02
CA PRO A 16 -18.10 10.34 16.63
C PRO A 16 -16.73 10.90 16.26
N LYS A 17 -15.70 10.51 17.03
CA LYS A 17 -14.31 10.89 16.76
C LYS A 17 -13.98 10.44 15.32
N PRO A 18 -13.58 11.34 14.41
CA PRO A 18 -13.16 10.93 13.07
C PRO A 18 -12.03 9.92 13.23
N SER A 19 -12.17 8.76 12.59
CA SER A 19 -11.18 7.68 12.68
C SER A 19 -9.80 8.23 12.30
N ARG A 20 -8.94 8.46 13.30
CA ARG A 20 -7.60 9.06 13.16
C ARG A 20 -6.65 8.27 12.23
N THR A 21 -7.06 7.09 11.78
CA THR A 21 -6.28 6.18 10.95
C THR A 21 -6.34 6.52 9.45
N LYS A 22 -7.45 7.07 8.95
CA LYS A 22 -7.61 7.32 7.49
C LYS A 22 -6.82 8.55 7.02
N THR A 23 -6.79 9.61 7.83
CA THR A 23 -5.99 10.81 7.56
C THR A 23 -4.49 10.55 7.72
N SER A 24 -4.09 9.60 8.57
CA SER A 24 -2.65 9.30 8.77
C SER A 24 -2.04 8.54 7.60
N LEU A 25 -2.77 7.60 6.99
CA LEU A 25 -2.28 6.83 5.83
C LEU A 25 -2.08 7.72 4.60
N ARG A 26 -3.06 8.57 4.26
CA ARG A 26 -2.92 9.51 3.14
C ARG A 26 -1.77 10.50 3.36
N THR A 27 -1.59 10.98 4.60
CA THR A 27 -0.46 11.86 4.94
C THR A 27 0.89 11.15 4.74
N GLN A 28 0.99 9.87 5.12
CA GLN A 28 2.20 9.07 4.90
C GLN A 28 2.49 8.86 3.42
N MET A 29 1.47 8.60 2.60
CA MET A 29 1.62 8.47 1.15
C MET A 29 2.10 9.78 0.50
N VAL A 30 1.52 10.92 0.88
CA VAL A 30 1.94 12.24 0.39
C VAL A 30 3.38 12.54 0.81
N ARG A 31 3.74 12.22 2.06
CA ARG A 31 5.11 12.41 2.57
C ARG A 31 6.12 11.58 1.77
N LEU A 32 5.86 10.29 1.55
CA LEU A 32 6.76 9.42 0.78
C LEU A 32 6.94 9.94 -0.66
N ARG A 33 5.86 10.44 -1.27
CA ARG A 33 5.89 11.03 -2.62
C ARG A 33 6.79 12.26 -2.70
N GLN A 34 6.68 13.17 -1.72
CA GLN A 34 7.50 14.38 -1.64
C GLN A 34 8.96 14.10 -1.28
N GLU A 35 9.19 13.26 -0.27
CA GLU A 35 10.53 12.98 0.28
C GLU A 35 11.43 12.29 -0.75
N TYR A 36 10.87 11.39 -1.54
CA TYR A 36 11.61 10.65 -2.56
C TYR A 36 11.44 11.19 -3.98
N GLY A 37 10.62 12.23 -4.18
CA GLY A 37 10.41 12.83 -5.49
C GLY A 37 9.82 11.84 -6.51
N LEU A 38 8.83 11.04 -6.10
CA LEU A 38 8.17 10.02 -6.93
C LEU A 38 7.27 10.62 -8.03
N ASP A 39 7.32 11.94 -8.21
CA ASP A 39 6.57 12.69 -9.21
C ASP A 39 7.23 12.71 -10.58
N ASN A 40 8.53 12.47 -10.62
CA ASN A 40 9.29 12.57 -11.85
C ASN A 40 9.38 11.20 -12.53
N GLU A 41 8.79 11.12 -13.72
CA GLU A 41 8.79 9.92 -14.55
C GLU A 41 10.20 9.46 -14.92
N HIS A 42 11.17 10.37 -15.04
CA HIS A 42 12.54 10.05 -15.41
C HIS A 42 13.39 9.48 -14.27
N THR A 43 12.96 9.62 -13.01
CA THR A 43 13.71 9.17 -11.82
C THR A 43 12.94 8.14 -10.99
N THR A 44 11.72 7.83 -11.39
CA THR A 44 10.82 6.89 -10.72
C THR A 44 10.61 5.68 -11.61
N PRO A 45 11.05 4.49 -11.19
CA PRO A 45 10.72 3.24 -11.86
C PRO A 45 9.21 2.96 -11.85
N GLN A 46 8.70 2.37 -12.92
CA GLN A 46 7.31 1.92 -12.96
C GLN A 46 7.13 0.59 -12.22
N PHE A 47 5.89 0.29 -11.81
CA PHE A 47 5.58 -0.98 -11.16
C PHE A 47 5.84 -2.14 -12.12
N ASN A 48 6.64 -3.12 -11.67
CA ASN A 48 7.10 -4.28 -12.43
C ASN A 48 8.08 -3.97 -13.58
N GLU A 49 8.66 -2.77 -13.62
CA GLU A 49 9.74 -2.44 -14.55
C GLU A 49 11.07 -3.04 -14.05
N THR A 50 11.87 -3.61 -14.96
CA THR A 50 13.24 -4.05 -14.65
C THR A 50 14.23 -2.88 -14.73
N VAL A 51 15.40 -2.99 -14.08
CA VAL A 51 16.47 -1.95 -14.16
C VAL A 51 16.84 -1.64 -15.61
N ALA A 52 16.87 -2.66 -16.47
CA ALA A 52 17.20 -2.52 -17.88
C ALA A 52 16.13 -1.71 -18.64
N GLU A 53 14.85 -1.98 -18.40
CA GLU A 53 13.74 -1.25 -19.01
C GLU A 53 13.68 0.20 -18.49
N PHE A 54 13.85 0.38 -17.18
CA PHE A 54 13.92 1.70 -16.54
C PHE A 54 15.01 2.55 -17.19
N TYR A 55 16.22 2.00 -17.31
CA TYR A 55 17.31 2.72 -17.97
C TYR A 55 17.04 2.94 -19.46
N ALA A 56 16.48 1.97 -20.20
CA ALA A 56 16.19 2.16 -21.61
C ALA A 56 15.26 3.36 -21.84
N ARG A 57 14.19 3.46 -21.03
CA ARG A 57 13.23 4.57 -21.06
C ARG A 57 13.82 5.91 -20.63
N THR A 58 14.74 5.90 -19.66
CA THR A 58 15.30 7.11 -19.04
C THR A 58 16.74 7.40 -19.46
N SER A 59 17.22 6.71 -20.49
CA SER A 59 18.64 6.73 -20.88
C SER A 59 19.13 8.14 -21.21
N GLU A 60 18.35 8.91 -21.96
CA GLU A 60 18.66 10.31 -22.29
C GLU A 60 18.82 11.20 -21.06
N TYR A 61 17.95 11.01 -20.06
CA TYR A 61 18.00 11.75 -18.81
C TYR A 61 19.31 11.43 -18.05
N TRP A 62 19.65 10.15 -17.90
CA TRP A 62 20.86 9.76 -17.17
C TRP A 62 22.14 10.14 -17.91
N MET A 63 22.17 10.05 -19.24
CA MET A 63 23.32 10.52 -20.04
C MET A 63 23.55 12.02 -19.83
N LYS A 64 22.47 12.82 -19.85
CA LYS A 64 22.55 14.26 -19.57
C LYS A 64 23.03 14.55 -18.15
N GLN A 65 22.60 13.78 -17.16
CA GLN A 65 23.08 13.94 -15.78
C GLN A 65 24.59 13.67 -15.66
N VAL A 66 25.10 12.65 -16.35
CA VAL A 66 26.54 12.36 -16.38
C VAL A 66 27.32 13.49 -17.04
N GLU A 67 26.83 14.03 -18.16
CA GLU A 67 27.46 15.18 -18.82
C GLU A 67 27.47 16.43 -17.93
N MET A 68 26.35 16.71 -17.26
CA MET A 68 26.26 17.83 -16.30
C MET A 68 27.22 17.66 -15.13
N ALA A 69 27.34 16.45 -14.56
CA ALA A 69 28.28 16.16 -13.49
C ALA A 69 29.75 16.27 -13.95
N ALA A 70 30.05 15.83 -15.18
CA ALA A 70 31.38 15.99 -15.77
C ALA A 70 31.75 17.47 -15.95
N HIS A 71 30.77 18.33 -16.25
CA HIS A 71 30.99 19.78 -16.39
C HIS A 71 31.00 20.55 -15.07
N SER A 72 30.29 20.09 -14.04
CA SER A 72 30.27 20.75 -12.74
C SER A 72 31.55 20.54 -11.92
N GLY A 73 32.42 19.62 -12.34
CA GLY A 73 33.65 19.27 -11.61
C GLY A 73 33.38 18.52 -10.31
N GLU A 74 32.12 18.21 -9.99
CA GLU A 74 31.77 17.19 -9.01
C GLU A 74 32.11 15.84 -9.63
N SER A 75 33.36 15.44 -9.41
CA SER A 75 33.89 14.14 -9.79
C SER A 75 32.84 13.06 -9.51
N ALA A 76 32.30 12.45 -10.56
CA ALA A 76 31.38 11.32 -10.51
C ALA A 76 32.17 10.07 -10.02
N THR A 77 32.70 10.16 -8.80
CA THR A 77 33.48 9.15 -8.10
C THR A 77 32.61 8.52 -7.04
N THR A 78 31.70 7.66 -7.45
CA THR A 78 31.11 6.66 -6.55
C THR A 78 31.22 5.29 -7.19
N ALA A 79 32.34 4.63 -6.83
CA ALA A 79 32.45 3.20 -6.58
C ALA A 79 31.96 2.24 -7.68
N THR A 80 32.80 2.00 -8.70
CA THR A 80 33.06 0.61 -9.12
C THR A 80 34.51 0.47 -9.56
N THR A 81 35.27 -0.15 -8.67
CA THR A 81 36.57 -0.81 -8.85
C THR A 81 36.89 -1.19 -10.30
N THR A 82 37.90 -0.56 -10.90
CA THR A 82 39.06 -1.20 -11.55
C THR A 82 40.04 -0.12 -11.97
N THR A 83 41.19 -0.13 -11.30
CA THR A 83 42.48 0.47 -11.64
C THR A 83 42.67 0.81 -13.13
N THR A 84 42.37 2.04 -13.52
CA THR A 84 42.98 2.70 -14.68
C THR A 84 42.93 4.20 -14.41
N HIS A 85 44.07 4.86 -14.57
CA HIS A 85 44.32 6.26 -14.29
C HIS A 85 43.59 7.13 -15.34
N VAL A 86 42.26 7.27 -15.23
CA VAL A 86 41.48 8.08 -16.18
C VAL A 86 41.70 9.54 -15.84
N ASN A 87 42.35 10.25 -16.77
CA ASN A 87 42.54 11.68 -16.77
C ASN A 87 41.18 12.38 -16.68
N VAL A 88 40.85 12.92 -15.50
CA VAL A 88 39.59 13.59 -15.15
C VAL A 88 39.24 14.81 -16.02
N ASN A 89 40.14 15.24 -16.91
CA ASN A 89 39.90 16.35 -17.83
C ASN A 89 39.62 15.92 -19.28
N ALA A 90 39.61 14.62 -19.58
CA ALA A 90 39.25 14.14 -20.93
C ALA A 90 37.72 14.03 -21.06
N PRO A 91 37.14 14.46 -22.20
CA PRO A 91 35.73 14.22 -22.47
C PRO A 91 35.45 12.72 -22.44
N LEU A 92 34.47 12.30 -21.64
CA LEU A 92 34.08 10.90 -21.50
C LEU A 92 33.70 10.32 -22.87
N SER A 93 34.14 9.09 -23.14
CA SER A 93 33.68 8.38 -24.33
C SER A 93 32.19 8.08 -24.23
N ALA A 94 31.47 8.07 -25.35
CA ALA A 94 30.05 7.70 -25.39
C ALA A 94 29.73 6.36 -24.72
N LYS A 95 30.68 5.41 -24.72
CA LYS A 95 30.54 4.13 -24.00
C LYS A 95 30.63 4.30 -22.47
N GLU A 96 31.49 5.20 -22.01
CA GLU A 96 31.68 5.50 -20.58
C GLU A 96 30.47 6.28 -20.04
N THR A 97 29.97 7.27 -20.79
CA THR A 97 28.75 8.01 -20.43
C THR A 97 27.56 7.07 -20.25
N LYS A 98 27.38 6.10 -21.15
CA LYS A 98 26.33 5.08 -21.02
C LYS A 98 26.52 4.19 -19.80
N LYS A 99 27.76 3.75 -19.54
CA LYS A 99 28.07 2.89 -18.39
C LYS A 99 27.82 3.62 -17.06
N LEU A 100 28.24 4.88 -16.95
CA LEU A 100 28.00 5.72 -15.78
C LEU A 100 26.51 6.01 -15.61
N GLY A 101 25.82 6.36 -16.70
CA GLY A 101 24.38 6.62 -16.67
C GLY A 101 23.58 5.39 -16.24
N PHE A 102 23.97 4.20 -16.69
CA PHE A 102 23.36 2.95 -16.22
C PHE A 102 23.62 2.71 -14.73
N GLY A 103 24.82 3.03 -14.24
CA GLY A 103 25.15 2.98 -12.82
C GLY A 103 24.26 3.88 -11.98
N MET A 104 24.09 5.14 -12.38
CA MET A 104 23.22 6.11 -11.69
C MET A 104 21.75 5.66 -11.69
N ALA A 105 21.27 5.15 -12.83
CA ALA A 105 19.92 4.62 -12.95
C ALA A 105 19.69 3.42 -12.03
N ARG A 106 20.65 2.51 -11.97
CA ARG A 106 20.59 1.33 -11.08
C ARG A 106 20.56 1.75 -9.61
N GLU A 107 21.46 2.63 -9.19
CA GLU A 107 21.49 3.12 -7.81
C GLU A 107 20.15 3.77 -7.43
N ARG A 108 19.59 4.58 -8.35
CA ARG A 108 18.28 5.18 -8.13
C ARG A 108 17.17 4.14 -8.06
N PHE A 109 17.18 3.15 -8.94
CA PHE A 109 16.21 2.06 -8.95
C PHE A 109 16.23 1.31 -7.62
N ASP A 110 17.40 0.87 -7.18
CA ASP A 110 17.60 0.12 -5.94
C ASP A 110 17.17 0.96 -4.71
N ALA A 111 17.40 2.28 -4.73
CA ALA A 111 16.96 3.18 -3.67
C ALA A 111 15.44 3.38 -3.62
N VAL A 112 14.78 3.50 -4.79
CA VAL A 112 13.34 3.82 -4.89
C VAL A 112 12.45 2.58 -4.75
N GLN A 113 12.93 1.40 -5.17
CA GLN A 113 12.16 0.15 -5.14
C GLN A 113 11.51 -0.16 -3.77
N PRO A 114 12.23 -0.18 -2.64
CA PRO A 114 11.62 -0.51 -1.34
C PRO A 114 10.55 0.51 -0.90
N ILE A 115 10.62 1.75 -1.39
CA ILE A 115 9.62 2.78 -1.10
C ILE A 115 8.36 2.57 -1.93
N LEU A 116 8.49 2.17 -3.20
CA LEU A 116 7.36 1.81 -4.04
C LEU A 116 6.64 0.58 -3.48
N ASP A 117 7.37 -0.40 -2.97
CA ASP A 117 6.81 -1.57 -2.28
C ASP A 117 6.03 -1.15 -1.03
N LYS A 118 6.61 -0.29 -0.18
CA LYS A 118 5.93 0.26 1.00
C LYS A 118 4.70 1.11 0.63
N TRP A 119 4.78 1.87 -0.45
CA TRP A 119 3.65 2.69 -0.91
C TRP A 119 2.49 1.82 -1.39
N LYS A 120 2.79 0.73 -2.12
CA LYS A 120 1.81 -0.28 -2.50
C LYS A 120 1.15 -0.92 -1.28
N GLU A 121 1.92 -1.27 -0.25
CA GLU A 121 1.39 -1.78 1.01
C GLU A 121 0.42 -0.78 1.67
N LEU A 122 0.76 0.51 1.71
CA LEU A 122 -0.12 1.55 2.26
C LEU A 122 -1.42 1.73 1.44
N VAL A 123 -1.35 1.61 0.11
CA VAL A 123 -2.53 1.62 -0.77
C VAL A 123 -3.43 0.43 -0.46
N GLU A 124 -2.87 -0.77 -0.32
CA GLU A 124 -3.62 -1.99 0.02
C GLU A 124 -4.26 -1.88 1.41
N GLN A 125 -3.53 -1.36 2.40
CA GLN A 125 -4.08 -1.08 3.74
C GLN A 125 -5.22 -0.05 3.69
N GLN A 126 -5.11 1.00 2.87
CA GLN A 126 -6.19 1.95 2.67
C GLN A 126 -7.41 1.28 2.02
N GLN A 127 -7.23 0.44 1.00
CA GLN A 127 -8.31 -0.29 0.36
C GLN A 127 -9.00 -1.27 1.31
N CYS A 128 -8.25 -2.01 2.14
CA CYS A 128 -8.82 -2.87 3.17
C CYS A 128 -9.59 -2.07 4.25
N ALA A 129 -9.12 -0.87 4.60
CA ALA A 129 -9.79 0.01 5.56
C ALA A 129 -11.02 0.73 4.98
N GLU A 130 -11.08 0.92 3.66
CA GLU A 130 -12.20 1.53 2.93
C GLU A 130 -13.23 0.48 2.46
N GLY A 131 -12.85 -0.80 2.33
CA GLY A 131 -13.69 -1.87 1.79
C GLY A 131 -13.79 -3.15 2.62
N THR A 132 -14.48 -3.12 3.76
CA THR A 132 -15.33 -4.23 4.25
C THR A 132 -16.49 -3.74 5.13
N GLU A 133 -17.32 -2.82 4.63
CA GLU A 133 -18.69 -2.68 5.16
C GLU A 133 -19.62 -3.75 4.55
N ASP A 134 -19.35 -4.22 3.33
CA ASP A 134 -20.17 -5.24 2.65
C ASP A 134 -19.99 -6.67 3.20
N VAL A 135 -18.81 -7.02 3.74
CA VAL A 135 -18.58 -8.34 4.35
C VAL A 135 -19.26 -8.47 5.72
N LYS A 136 -19.45 -7.35 6.44
CA LYS A 136 -20.19 -7.36 7.73
C LYS A 136 -21.69 -7.55 7.52
N MET A 137 -22.27 -7.02 6.44
CA MET A 137 -23.68 -7.25 6.09
C MET A 137 -23.94 -8.74 5.77
N ILE A 138 -23.08 -9.38 4.96
CA ILE A 138 -23.23 -10.81 4.60
C ILE A 138 -22.99 -11.73 5.81
N SER A 139 -22.09 -11.35 6.73
CA SER A 139 -21.80 -12.12 7.96
C SER A 139 -22.95 -12.05 8.98
N LYS A 140 -23.62 -10.89 9.13
CA LYS A 140 -24.83 -10.79 9.98
C LYS A 140 -26.01 -11.57 9.40
N GLU A 141 -26.24 -11.50 8.10
CA GLU A 141 -27.37 -12.18 7.46
C GLU A 141 -27.27 -13.72 7.52
N LYS A 142 -26.05 -14.28 7.48
CA LYS A 142 -25.85 -15.73 7.68
C LYS A 142 -26.03 -16.18 9.14
N LYS A 143 -25.82 -15.30 10.13
CA LYS A 143 -26.00 -15.64 11.55
C LYS A 143 -27.47 -15.76 11.94
N ASP A 144 -28.34 -14.93 11.36
CA ASP A 144 -29.78 -14.98 11.61
C ASP A 144 -30.48 -16.15 10.89
N ARG A 145 -29.92 -16.64 9.77
CA ARG A 145 -30.44 -17.83 9.07
C ARG A 145 -30.05 -19.16 9.74
N VAL A 146 -28.90 -19.24 10.41
CA VAL A 146 -28.44 -20.46 11.10
C VAL A 146 -29.16 -20.66 12.44
N GLY A 147 -29.57 -19.60 13.14
CA GLY A 147 -30.31 -19.71 14.40
C GLY A 147 -31.69 -20.38 14.28
N LYS A 148 -32.38 -20.26 13.14
CA LYS A 148 -33.71 -20.84 12.91
C LYS A 148 -33.70 -22.29 12.41
N SER A 149 -32.60 -22.79 11.82
CA SER A 149 -32.55 -24.19 11.33
C SER A 149 -32.15 -25.20 12.42
N SER A 150 -31.47 -24.75 13.48
CA SER A 150 -30.96 -25.62 14.56
C SER A 150 -32.07 -26.20 15.45
N THR A 151 -33.18 -25.49 15.64
CA THR A 151 -34.33 -25.97 16.44
C THR A 151 -35.20 -26.96 15.67
N ALA A 152 -35.40 -26.76 14.36
CA ALA A 152 -36.26 -27.62 13.54
C ALA A 152 -35.74 -29.07 13.45
N TRP A 153 -34.43 -29.28 13.38
CA TRP A 153 -33.85 -30.62 13.26
C TRP A 153 -33.86 -31.39 14.60
N LYS A 154 -33.96 -30.67 15.72
CA LYS A 154 -33.98 -31.25 17.07
C LYS A 154 -35.37 -31.79 17.44
N GLU A 155 -36.43 -31.19 16.91
CA GLU A 155 -37.81 -31.61 17.13
C GLU A 155 -38.19 -32.82 16.25
N GLU A 156 -37.70 -32.86 15.00
CA GLU A 156 -37.96 -33.98 14.09
C GLU A 156 -37.28 -35.30 14.52
N ARG A 157 -36.14 -35.22 15.21
CA ARG A 157 -35.48 -36.42 15.79
C ARG A 157 -36.28 -37.04 16.94
N ARG A 158 -36.95 -36.24 17.77
CA ARG A 158 -37.75 -36.74 18.90
C ARG A 158 -38.97 -37.54 18.45
N HIS A 159 -39.61 -37.13 17.36
CA HIS A 159 -40.79 -37.83 16.83
C HIS A 159 -40.45 -39.21 16.19
N LYS A 160 -39.22 -39.36 15.68
CA LYS A 160 -38.76 -40.62 15.07
C LYS A 160 -38.40 -41.69 16.10
N ASP A 161 -37.87 -41.30 17.26
CA ASP A 161 -37.55 -42.26 18.33
C ASP A 161 -38.79 -42.77 19.08
N GLU A 162 -39.86 -41.97 19.17
CA GLU A 162 -41.10 -42.39 19.81
C GLU A 162 -41.87 -43.45 18.99
N LYS A 163 -41.86 -43.34 17.65
CA LYS A 163 -42.42 -44.36 16.75
C LYS A 163 -41.66 -45.69 16.82
N LYS A 164 -40.34 -45.69 17.04
CA LYS A 164 -39.57 -46.94 17.21
C LYS A 164 -39.88 -47.65 18.52
N LYS A 165 -40.13 -46.92 19.61
CA LYS A 165 -40.52 -47.53 20.90
C LYS A 165 -41.91 -48.18 20.86
N LYS A 166 -42.88 -47.61 20.13
CA LYS A 166 -44.23 -48.23 19.98
C LYS A 166 -44.22 -49.51 19.13
N LYS A 167 -43.29 -49.66 18.18
CA LYS A 167 -43.16 -50.87 17.36
C LYS A 167 -42.47 -52.06 18.04
N LYS A 168 -41.73 -51.84 19.14
CA LYS A 168 -41.07 -52.92 19.91
C LYS A 168 -41.93 -53.48 21.06
N LYS A 169 -43.11 -52.90 21.31
CA LYS A 169 -44.04 -53.28 22.38
C LYS A 169 -45.27 -54.05 21.88
N LYS A 170 -45.28 -54.41 20.60
CA LYS A 170 -46.33 -55.19 19.93
C LYS A 170 -45.66 -56.43 19.36
#